data_AF-A0A8J3DI23-F1
#
_entry.id   AF-A0A8J3DI23-F1
#
_cell.length_a   1.000
_cell.length_b   1.000
_cell.length_c   1.000
_cell.angle_alpha   90.00
_cell.angle_beta   90.00
_cell.angle_gamma   90.00
#
_symmetry.space_group_name_H-M   'P 1'
#
loop_
_entity.id
_entity.type
_entity.pdbx_description
1 polymer ?
#
loop_
_entity_poly.entity_id
_entity_poly.type
_entity_poly.pdbx_seq_one_letter_code
_entity_poly.pdbx_strand_id
1 'polypeptide(L)'
;MFFISDIDKGNYWNINGLTPSDEYTCTHGMGYSVIKQKNNDIAASFRIFVPKQQTCEIWTVTLSNHSDQRRNLRLFFYTLQEMASESTPQAYYSVDAFW
;
A
#
# COMPACT_ATOMS: atom_id res chain seq x y z
N MET A 1 4.81 -2.82 3.22
CA MET A 1 3.65 -2.46 4.07
C MET A 1 3.70 -0.98 4.38
N PHE A 2 2.56 -0.30 4.40
CA PHE A 2 2.41 1.11 4.70
C PHE A 2 1.60 1.32 5.99
N PHE A 3 2.00 2.32 6.76
CA PHE A 3 1.37 2.69 8.00
C PHE A 3 1.17 4.20 8.07
N ILE A 4 0.07 4.62 8.67
CA ILE A 4 -0.23 6.01 8.96
C ILE A 4 -0.15 6.19 10.47
N SER A 5 0.53 7.24 10.92
CA SER A 5 0.44 7.75 12.28
C SER A 5 -0.19 9.13 12.26
N ASP A 6 -1.24 9.31 13.05
CA ASP A 6 -1.80 10.63 13.35
C ASP A 6 -0.99 11.24 14.51
N ILE A 7 -0.27 12.31 14.22
CA ILE A 7 0.62 12.94 15.19
C ILE A 7 -0.18 13.67 16.27
N ASP A 8 -1.34 14.22 15.91
CA ASP A 8 -2.16 15.02 16.81
C ASP A 8 -2.92 14.13 17.81
N LYS A 9 -3.37 12.94 17.36
CA LYS A 9 -4.10 11.98 18.19
C LYS A 9 -3.23 10.89 18.83
N GLY A 10 -2.00 10.70 18.36
CA GLY A 10 -1.06 9.69 18.86
C GLY A 10 -1.42 8.25 18.49
N ASN A 11 -2.34 8.02 17.56
CA ASN A 11 -2.71 6.69 17.08
C ASN A 11 -2.08 6.36 15.72
N TYR A 12 -2.07 5.08 15.36
CA TYR A 12 -1.53 4.60 14.08
C TYR A 12 -2.28 3.37 13.58
N TRP A 13 -2.26 3.13 12.27
CA TRP A 13 -2.89 1.97 11.63
C TRP A 13 -2.21 1.61 10.31
N ASN A 14 -2.47 0.39 9.82
CA ASN A 14 -1.96 -0.12 8.54
C ASN A 14 -2.98 0.15 7.41
N ILE A 15 -2.50 0.32 6.17
CA ILE A 15 -3.36 0.53 4.98
C ILE A 15 -3.34 -0.65 3.98
N ASN A 16 -2.82 -1.79 4.40
CA ASN A 16 -2.72 -3.03 3.62
C ASN A 16 -3.77 -4.08 4.01
N GLY A 17 -4.80 -3.74 4.80
CA GLY A 17 -5.85 -4.68 5.19
C GLY A 17 -5.51 -5.58 6.38
N LEU A 18 -4.44 -5.30 7.12
CA LEU A 18 -3.99 -6.16 8.23
C LEU A 18 -4.64 -5.81 9.58
N THR A 19 -5.30 -4.67 9.68
CA THR A 19 -6.00 -4.20 10.89
C THR A 19 -7.46 -3.89 10.56
N PRO A 20 -8.39 -4.05 11.52
CA PRO A 20 -9.78 -3.65 11.33
C PRO A 20 -9.90 -2.21 10.82
N SER A 21 -10.84 -1.98 9.91
CA SER A 21 -11.13 -0.67 9.36
C SER A 21 -12.62 -0.45 9.19
N ASP A 22 -13.02 0.82 9.17
CA ASP A 22 -14.42 1.23 9.03
C ASP A 22 -14.96 0.83 7.65
N GLU A 23 -14.12 0.99 6.63
CA GLU A 23 -14.36 0.54 5.27
C GLU A 23 -13.11 -0.17 4.75
N TYR A 24 -13.29 -1.26 3.99
CA TYR A 24 -12.21 -2.00 3.34
C TYR A 24 -12.65 -2.51 1.97
N THR A 25 -11.83 -2.31 0.94
CA THR A 25 -11.97 -2.99 -0.34
C THR A 25 -10.60 -3.40 -0.88
N CYS A 26 -10.53 -4.56 -1.51
CA CYS A 26 -9.37 -4.98 -2.27
C CYS A 26 -9.83 -5.39 -3.68
N THR A 27 -9.22 -4.81 -4.70
CA THR A 27 -9.51 -5.09 -6.11
C THR A 27 -8.25 -5.62 -6.77
N HIS A 28 -8.34 -6.85 -7.28
CA HIS A 28 -7.30 -7.44 -8.13
C HIS A 28 -7.70 -7.24 -9.58
N GLY A 29 -6.84 -6.58 -10.34
CA GLY A 29 -6.93 -6.50 -11.80
C GLY A 29 -5.78 -7.26 -12.44
N MET A 30 -5.83 -7.41 -13.76
CA MET A 30 -4.71 -8.01 -14.49
C MET A 30 -3.44 -7.15 -14.31
N GLY A 31 -2.43 -7.71 -13.63
CA GLY A 31 -1.15 -7.07 -13.40
C GLY A 31 -1.12 -5.98 -12.32
N TYR A 32 -2.19 -5.78 -11.54
CA TYR A 32 -2.19 -4.81 -10.45
C TYR A 32 -3.16 -5.18 -9.32
N SER A 33 -2.94 -4.59 -8.14
CA SER A 33 -3.90 -4.61 -7.04
C SER A 33 -4.13 -3.21 -6.50
N VAL A 34 -5.35 -2.94 -6.03
CA VAL A 34 -5.70 -1.72 -5.30
C VAL A 34 -6.36 -2.11 -3.98
N ILE A 35 -5.77 -1.69 -2.87
CA ILE A 35 -6.35 -1.80 -1.54
C ILE A 35 -6.86 -0.40 -1.16
N LYS A 36 -8.08 -0.32 -0.65
CA LYS A 36 -8.62 0.90 -0.06
C LYS A 36 -9.12 0.63 1.34
N GLN A 37 -8.84 1.55 2.25
CA GLN A 37 -9.29 1.52 3.63
C GLN A 37 -9.73 2.89 4.09
N LYS A 38 -10.66 2.93 5.04
CA LYS A 38 -10.99 4.14 5.79
C LYS A 38 -10.88 3.87 7.29
N ASN A 39 -10.17 4.73 7.99
CA ASN A 39 -10.06 4.73 9.44
C ASN A 39 -10.05 6.18 9.93
N ASN A 40 -10.85 6.49 10.95
CA ASN A 40 -10.80 7.80 11.62
C ASN A 40 -10.95 8.99 10.63
N ASP A 41 -11.88 8.87 9.69
CA ASP A 41 -12.13 9.81 8.58
C ASP A 41 -10.97 10.01 7.59
N ILE A 42 -9.93 9.18 7.67
CA ILE A 42 -8.86 9.16 6.68
C ILE A 42 -9.08 7.98 5.74
N ALA A 43 -9.38 8.27 4.48
CA ALA A 43 -9.40 7.28 3.42
C ALA A 43 -8.01 7.14 2.82
N ALA A 44 -7.53 5.91 2.69
CA ALA A 44 -6.27 5.54 2.08
C ALA A 44 -6.53 4.62 0.88
N SER A 45 -5.83 4.86 -0.23
CA SER A 45 -5.77 3.95 -1.37
C SER A 45 -4.32 3.61 -1.66
N PHE A 46 -4.00 2.32 -1.71
CA PHE A 46 -2.70 1.79 -2.06
C PHE A 46 -2.83 0.96 -3.33
N ARG A 47 -2.19 1.39 -4.41
CA ARG A 47 -2.07 0.66 -5.66
C ARG A 47 -0.66 0.12 -5.83
N ILE A 48 -0.56 -1.15 -6.21
CA ILE A 48 0.69 -1.86 -6.50
C ILE A 48 0.60 -2.51 -7.88
N PHE A 49 1.63 -2.34 -8.70
CA PHE A 49 1.77 -2.99 -10.00
C PHE A 49 3.24 -3.04 -10.45
N VAL A 50 3.53 -3.90 -11.42
CA VAL A 50 4.83 -3.99 -12.10
C VAL A 50 4.66 -3.51 -13.55
N PRO A 51 5.39 -2.48 -14.02
CA PRO A 51 5.34 -2.06 -15.41
C PRO A 51 5.93 -3.13 -16.34
N LYS A 52 5.35 -3.32 -17.53
CA LYS A 52 5.78 -4.37 -18.50
C LYS A 52 7.26 -4.32 -18.89
N GLN A 53 7.90 -3.16 -18.83
CA GLN A 53 9.26 -2.93 -19.32
C GLN A 53 10.26 -2.61 -18.20
N GLN A 54 9.87 -2.77 -16.93
CA GLN A 54 10.70 -2.44 -15.78
C GLN A 54 10.63 -3.53 -14.72
N THR A 55 11.79 -3.87 -14.16
CA THR A 55 11.89 -4.80 -13.02
C THR A 55 11.79 -4.02 -11.71
N CYS A 56 10.71 -3.25 -11.55
CA CYS A 56 10.39 -2.59 -10.29
C CYS A 56 8.89 -2.65 -9.97
N GLU A 57 8.57 -2.66 -8.68
CA GLU A 57 7.21 -2.41 -8.24
C GLU A 57 6.97 -0.90 -8.14
N ILE A 58 5.84 -0.44 -8.68
CA ILE A 58 5.39 0.93 -8.53
C ILE A 58 4.25 0.96 -7.52
N TRP A 59 4.46 1.74 -6.45
CA TRP A 59 3.53 1.92 -5.35
C TRP A 59 2.93 3.32 -5.40
N THR A 60 1.61 3.43 -5.52
CA THR A 60 0.89 4.70 -5.41
C THR A 60 0.05 4.70 -4.14
N VAL A 61 0.32 5.63 -3.23
CA VAL A 61 -0.49 5.85 -2.03
C VAL A 61 -1.22 7.18 -2.15
N THR A 62 -2.54 7.17 -1.98
CA THR A 62 -3.38 8.37 -1.94
C THR A 62 -4.06 8.43 -0.57
N LEU A 63 -3.95 9.57 0.11
CA LEU A 63 -4.63 9.84 1.37
C LEU A 63 -5.65 10.97 1.17
N SER A 64 -6.87 10.79 1.67
CA SER A 64 -7.94 11.78 1.65
C SER A 64 -8.46 11.99 3.06
N ASN A 65 -8.47 13.25 3.50
CA ASN A 65 -9.02 13.65 4.79
C ASN A 65 -10.51 14.00 4.62
N HIS A 66 -11.39 13.24 5.26
CA HIS A 66 -12.84 13.46 5.25
C HIS A 66 -13.36 14.10 6.54
N SER A 67 -12.49 14.45 7.50
CA SER A 67 -12.89 15.25 8.65
C SER A 67 -12.97 16.74 8.30
N ASP A 68 -13.66 17.49 9.14
CA ASP A 68 -13.73 18.96 9.13
C ASP A 68 -12.46 19.64 9.67
N GLN A 69 -11.57 18.88 10.31
CA GLN A 69 -10.32 19.37 10.88
C GLN A 69 -9.13 19.08 9.96
N ARG A 70 -8.11 19.95 9.99
CA ARG A 70 -6.78 19.64 9.43
C ARG A 70 -6.13 18.52 10.23
N ARG A 71 -5.39 17.63 9.57
CA ARG A 71 -4.75 16.45 10.18
C ARG A 71 -3.25 16.43 9.90
N ASN A 72 -2.43 16.25 10.93
CA ASN A 72 -0.98 16.05 10.78
C ASN A 72 -0.67 14.56 10.75
N LEU A 73 -0.53 14.02 9.55
CA LEU A 73 -0.28 12.60 9.34
C LEU A 73 1.16 12.32 8.93
N ARG A 74 1.73 11.22 9.43
CA ARG A 74 2.99 10.65 8.97
C ARG A 74 2.71 9.33 8.26
N LEU A 75 3.14 9.23 7.01
CA LEU A 75 3.16 7.98 6.25
C LEU A 75 4.56 7.37 6.33
N PHE A 76 4.64 6.09 6.67
CA PHE A 76 5.88 5.33 6.65
C PHE A 76 5.64 3.95 6.07
N PHE A 77 6.69 3.37 5.50
CA PHE A 77 6.62 2.03 4.94
C PHE A 77 7.70 1.14 5.55
N TYR A 78 7.39 -0.14 5.61
CA TYR A 78 8.29 -1.20 6.00
C TYR A 78 8.29 -2.27 4.91
N THR A 79 9.49 -2.70 4.51
CA THR A 79 9.69 -3.85 3.62
C THR A 79 10.80 -4.70 4.20
N LEU A 80 10.63 -6.02 4.17
CA LEU A 80 11.72 -6.95 4.47
C LEU A 80 12.45 -7.19 3.15
N GLN A 81 13.73 -6.83 3.10
CA GLN A 81 14.59 -7.16 1.97
C GLN A 81 15.38 -8.42 2.30
N GLU A 82 15.19 -9.47 1.52
CA GLU A 82 16.11 -10.59 1.53
C GLU A 82 17.38 -10.22 0.76
N MET A 83 18.54 -10.52 1.36
CA MET A 83 19.82 -10.36 0.69
C MET A 83 20.16 -11.67 -0.02
N ALA A 84 19.93 -11.71 -1.32
CA ALA A 84 20.33 -12.83 -2.16
C ALA A 84 21.68 -12.53 -2.86
N SER A 85 22.49 -13.56 -3.07
CA SER A 85 23.74 -13.47 -3.84
C SER A 85 23.51 -13.26 -5.33
N GLU A 86 22.31 -13.61 -5.80
CA GLU A 86 21.85 -13.47 -7.17
C GLU A 86 20.51 -12.70 -7.18
N SER A 87 20.21 -11.99 -8.27
CA SER A 87 18.94 -11.27 -8.39
C SER A 87 17.79 -12.26 -8.55
N THR A 88 17.12 -12.59 -7.46
CA THR A 88 15.85 -13.31 -7.49
C THR A 88 14.73 -12.29 -7.61
N PRO A 89 13.84 -12.40 -8.62
CA PRO A 89 12.68 -11.55 -8.65
C PRO A 89 11.79 -11.85 -7.44
N GLN A 90 11.38 -10.81 -6.73
CA GLN A 90 10.29 -10.91 -5.76
C GLN A 90 9.06 -11.50 -6.48
N ALA A 91 8.31 -12.40 -5.85
CA ALA A 91 7.37 -13.38 -6.45
C ALA A 91 6.32 -12.91 -7.50
N TYR A 92 6.34 -11.64 -7.92
CA TYR A 92 5.57 -11.05 -9.01
C TYR A 92 6.19 -11.24 -10.41
N TYR A 93 7.48 -11.55 -10.54
CA TYR A 93 8.09 -11.84 -11.85
C TYR A 93 8.23 -13.35 -12.08
N SER A 94 7.12 -14.06 -12.21
CA SER A 94 7.17 -15.26 -13.05
C SER A 94 7.25 -14.77 -14.49
N VAL A 95 8.45 -14.86 -15.07
CA VAL A 95 8.79 -14.50 -16.46
C VAL A 95 8.01 -15.30 -17.51
N ASP A 96 7.11 -16.20 -17.09
CA ASP A 96 6.24 -17.02 -17.92
C ASP A 96 4.74 -16.74 -17.74
N ALA A 97 4.35 -15.59 -17.17
CA ALA A 97 2.95 -15.14 -17.23
C ALA A 97 2.65 -14.57 -18.64
N PHE A 98 2.55 -15.48 -19.61
CA PHE A 98 2.08 -15.19 -20.96
C PHE A 98 0.68 -14.56 -20.90
N TRP A 99 0.58 -13.31 -21.33
CA TRP A 99 -0.62 -12.77 -21.98
C TRP A 99 -0.26 -12.52 -23.44
#